data_AF-A0A1H5W9H0-F1
#
_entry.id   AF-A0A1H5W9H0-F1
#
_cell.length_a   1.000
_cell.length_b   1.000
_cell.length_c   1.000
_cell.angle_alpha   90.00
_cell.angle_beta   90.00
_cell.angle_gamma   90.00
#
_symmetry.space_group_name_H-M   'P 1'
#
loop_
_entity.id
_entity.type
_entity.pdbx_description
1 polymer ?
#
loop_
_entity_poly.entity_id
_entity_poly.type
_entity_poly.pdbx_seq_one_letter_code
_entity_poly.pdbx_strand_id
1 'polypeptide(L)'
;MTEPDPSQPDPNDDWAAALAEQEQGPAATDDDPWAAALAEQQGTVEPAAAAPAAAANARSAGDDVFRPLAQGGTGATQARDLEMILDIPVHLTVELGRARITIKQLLELAQGSVVELEGLAGEPMDILINGYLIAQGEVVVIEDRYGIRITEIITPSERVQKLNQR
;
A
#
# COMPACT_ATOMS: atom_id res chain seq x y z
N MET A 1 -43.98 14.91 25.38
CA MET A 1 -44.59 13.74 24.73
C MET A 1 -45.30 14.22 23.49
N THR A 2 -44.80 13.84 22.32
CA THR A 2 -45.64 13.35 21.22
C THR A 2 -44.78 12.36 20.44
N GLU A 3 -44.99 11.09 20.74
CA GLU A 3 -44.52 9.93 19.96
C GLU A 3 -44.99 10.04 18.51
N PRO A 4 -44.20 9.58 17.51
CA PRO A 4 -44.75 9.26 16.20
C PRO A 4 -45.56 7.96 16.29
N ASP A 5 -46.80 8.04 15.80
CA ASP A 5 -47.83 7.00 15.70
C ASP A 5 -47.36 5.76 14.90
N PRO A 6 -47.52 4.52 15.40
CA PRO A 6 -47.03 3.30 14.75
C PRO A 6 -47.95 2.74 13.64
N SER A 7 -48.87 3.52 13.08
CA SER A 7 -49.95 2.98 12.23
C SER A 7 -49.87 3.33 10.73
N GLN A 8 -48.76 3.83 10.21
CA GLN A 8 -48.61 4.05 8.75
C GLN A 8 -47.70 2.99 8.11
N PRO A 9 -48.22 2.15 7.20
CA PRO A 9 -47.39 1.24 6.41
C PRO A 9 -46.59 2.03 5.37
N ASP A 10 -45.28 1.76 5.32
CA ASP A 10 -44.29 2.40 4.46
C ASP A 10 -44.48 1.96 3.00
N PRO A 11 -44.60 2.88 2.02
CA PRO A 11 -44.89 2.52 0.62
C PRO A 11 -43.68 1.95 -0.16
N ASN A 12 -42.62 1.48 0.50
CA ASN A 12 -41.38 1.03 -0.14
C ASN A 12 -40.98 -0.44 0.19
N ASP A 13 -41.93 -1.24 0.69
CA ASP A 13 -41.75 -2.69 0.95
C ASP A 13 -41.89 -3.55 -0.33
N ASP A 14 -41.34 -3.11 -1.45
CA ASP A 14 -41.26 -3.88 -2.71
C ASP A 14 -40.35 -5.12 -2.57
N TRP A 15 -39.56 -5.20 -1.49
CA TRP A 15 -38.73 -6.35 -1.16
C TRP A 15 -39.51 -7.49 -0.50
N ALA A 16 -40.60 -7.19 0.23
CA ALA A 16 -41.44 -8.21 0.87
C ALA A 16 -42.28 -8.98 -0.16
N ALA A 17 -42.73 -8.32 -1.22
CA ALA A 17 -43.46 -8.96 -2.33
C ALA A 17 -42.56 -9.90 -3.15
N ALA A 18 -41.30 -9.52 -3.40
CA ALA A 18 -40.35 -10.35 -4.15
C ALA A 18 -39.98 -11.66 -3.43
N LEU A 19 -39.98 -11.66 -2.09
CA LEU A 19 -39.75 -12.87 -1.28
C LEU A 19 -40.96 -13.83 -1.31
N ALA A 20 -42.18 -13.30 -1.35
CA ALA A 20 -43.40 -14.12 -1.44
C ALA A 20 -43.56 -14.83 -2.80
N GLU A 21 -42.94 -14.31 -3.88
CA GLU A 21 -42.93 -14.95 -5.20
C GLU A 21 -41.93 -16.10 -5.33
N GLN A 22 -40.91 -16.19 -4.47
CA GLN A 22 -39.94 -17.31 -4.49
C GLN A 22 -40.41 -18.57 -3.74
N GLU A 23 -41.50 -18.51 -2.97
CA GLU A 23 -42.06 -19.66 -2.24
C GLU A 23 -42.97 -20.57 -3.10
N GLN A 24 -43.12 -20.27 -4.40
CA GLN A 24 -43.74 -21.18 -5.37
C GLN A 24 -42.69 -21.76 -6.32
N GLY A 25 -41.75 -22.53 -5.75
CA GLY A 25 -40.94 -23.47 -6.52
C GLY A 25 -41.82 -24.58 -7.10
N PRO A 26 -41.57 -25.04 -8.34
CA PRO A 26 -42.31 -26.16 -8.90
C PRO A 26 -42.14 -27.37 -7.98
N ALA A 27 -43.24 -28.03 -7.64
CA ALA A 27 -43.24 -29.28 -6.89
C ALA A 27 -42.21 -30.23 -7.51
N ALA A 28 -41.24 -30.67 -6.71
CA ALA A 28 -40.26 -31.67 -7.11
C ALA A 28 -41.00 -32.95 -7.50
N THR A 29 -41.19 -33.14 -8.80
CA THR A 29 -41.60 -34.40 -9.40
C THR A 29 -40.37 -35.30 -9.49
N ASP A 30 -40.53 -36.60 -9.27
CA ASP A 30 -39.48 -37.64 -9.26
C ASP A 30 -38.66 -37.79 -10.57
N ASP A 31 -38.81 -36.90 -11.54
CA ASP A 31 -38.14 -36.89 -12.85
C ASP A 31 -37.17 -35.71 -13.01
N ASP A 32 -36.46 -35.31 -11.94
CA ASP A 32 -35.45 -34.24 -12.02
C ASP A 32 -34.08 -34.83 -12.46
N PRO A 33 -33.62 -34.59 -13.71
CA PRO A 33 -32.41 -35.21 -14.26
C PRO A 33 -31.12 -34.80 -13.52
N TRP A 34 -31.17 -33.73 -12.73
CA TRP A 34 -30.09 -33.31 -11.84
C TRP A 34 -29.96 -34.21 -10.60
N ALA A 35 -31.08 -34.66 -10.03
CA ALA A 35 -31.09 -35.53 -8.86
C ALA A 35 -30.48 -36.91 -9.16
N ALA A 36 -30.74 -37.45 -10.36
CA ALA A 36 -30.14 -38.69 -10.84
C ALA A 36 -28.60 -38.62 -10.93
N ALA A 37 -28.05 -37.48 -11.35
CA ALA A 37 -26.60 -37.30 -11.47
C ALA A 37 -25.88 -37.26 -10.11
N LEU A 38 -26.54 -36.82 -9.05
CA LEU A 38 -25.98 -36.85 -7.69
C LEU A 38 -26.02 -38.26 -7.08
N ALA A 39 -27.06 -39.04 -7.38
CA ALA A 39 -27.19 -40.42 -6.91
C ALA A 39 -26.08 -41.33 -7.48
N GLU A 40 -25.68 -41.11 -8.74
CA GLU A 40 -24.58 -41.84 -9.39
C GLU A 40 -23.20 -41.57 -8.75
N GLN A 41 -22.97 -40.39 -8.16
CA GLN A 41 -21.72 -40.09 -7.45
C GLN A 41 -21.62 -40.72 -6.06
N GLN A 42 -22.74 -41.19 -5.49
CA GLN A 42 -22.80 -41.74 -4.14
C GLN A 42 -22.94 -43.27 -4.12
N GLY A 43 -23.15 -43.90 -5.28
CA GLY A 43 -23.33 -45.34 -5.43
C GLY A 43 -22.06 -46.08 -5.89
N THR A 44 -20.99 -46.09 -5.10
CA THR A 44 -20.00 -47.20 -5.06
C THR A 44 -18.98 -46.99 -3.94
N VAL A 45 -19.37 -47.36 -2.72
CA VAL A 45 -18.40 -47.68 -1.67
C VAL A 45 -18.96 -48.79 -0.80
N GLU A 46 -18.44 -50.00 -0.99
CA GLU A 46 -18.37 -50.97 0.10
C GLU A 46 -17.01 -51.71 0.06
N PRO A 47 -16.36 -52.00 1.21
CA PRO A 47 -14.92 -52.22 1.31
C PRO A 47 -14.53 -53.68 1.61
N ALA A 48 -13.37 -54.15 1.12
CA ALA A 48 -12.55 -55.17 1.81
C ALA A 48 -11.15 -55.39 1.18
N ALA A 49 -10.13 -55.09 1.99
CA ALA A 49 -8.84 -55.77 2.16
C ALA A 49 -7.66 -55.63 1.15
N ALA A 50 -6.56 -55.10 1.73
CA ALA A 50 -5.13 -55.39 1.53
C ALA A 50 -4.30 -54.57 0.48
N ALA A 51 -3.44 -53.69 1.02
CA ALA A 51 -2.36 -52.93 0.36
C ALA A 51 -1.07 -53.77 0.17
N PRO A 52 0.07 -53.26 -0.39
CA PRO A 52 0.35 -51.93 -0.95
C PRO A 52 1.08 -51.94 -2.31
N ALA A 53 0.89 -50.92 -3.15
CA ALA A 53 1.84 -50.64 -4.24
C ALA A 53 1.83 -49.14 -4.60
N ALA A 54 2.95 -48.49 -4.25
CA ALA A 54 3.54 -47.30 -4.84
C ALA A 54 2.61 -46.30 -5.55
N ALA A 55 2.40 -45.16 -4.89
CA ALA A 55 2.00 -43.92 -5.55
C ALA A 55 3.07 -43.49 -6.57
N ALA A 56 2.92 -43.93 -7.80
CA ALA A 56 3.61 -43.35 -8.93
C ALA A 56 2.76 -42.19 -9.42
N ASN A 57 3.19 -40.96 -9.11
CA ASN A 57 2.64 -39.76 -9.72
C ASN A 57 2.75 -39.89 -11.25
N ALA A 58 1.64 -40.24 -11.89
CA ALA A 58 1.54 -40.25 -13.34
C ALA A 58 1.63 -38.81 -13.82
N ARG A 59 2.85 -38.37 -14.14
CA ARG A 59 3.08 -37.09 -14.82
C ARG A 59 2.54 -37.26 -16.24
N SER A 60 1.63 -36.36 -16.62
CA SER A 60 1.12 -36.34 -17.98
C SER A 60 2.26 -35.92 -18.91
N ALA A 61 2.38 -36.58 -20.07
CA ALA A 61 3.35 -36.17 -21.11
C ALA A 61 3.11 -34.71 -21.60
N GLY A 62 1.97 -34.12 -21.26
CA GLY A 62 1.69 -32.70 -21.48
C GLY A 62 2.48 -31.74 -20.58
N ASP A 63 2.94 -32.17 -19.40
CA ASP A 63 3.65 -31.32 -18.43
C ASP A 63 5.10 -31.01 -18.87
N ASP A 64 5.72 -31.90 -19.65
CA ASP A 64 7.05 -31.69 -20.22
C ASP A 64 7.03 -30.84 -21.50
N VAL A 65 5.90 -30.85 -22.23
CA VAL A 65 5.70 -30.10 -23.47
C VAL A 65 5.24 -28.67 -23.20
N PHE A 66 4.34 -28.51 -22.22
CA PHE A 66 3.97 -27.21 -21.68
C PHE A 66 4.62 -27.07 -20.32
N ARG A 67 5.91 -26.71 -20.29
CA ARG A 67 6.44 -26.07 -19.09
C ARG A 67 5.60 -24.82 -18.86
N PRO A 68 4.81 -24.73 -17.78
CA PRO A 68 4.22 -23.46 -17.41
C PRO A 68 5.41 -22.51 -17.32
N LEU A 69 5.28 -21.32 -17.87
CA LEU A 69 6.19 -20.24 -17.54
C LEU A 69 5.93 -19.95 -16.05
N ALA A 70 6.45 -20.80 -15.17
CA ALA A 70 6.49 -20.61 -13.74
C ALA A 70 7.26 -19.32 -13.58
N GLN A 71 6.50 -18.23 -13.48
CA GLN A 71 6.89 -16.85 -13.27
C GLN A 71 8.41 -16.69 -13.35
N GLY A 72 8.90 -16.67 -14.58
CA GLY A 72 10.31 -16.55 -14.86
C GLY A 72 10.79 -15.21 -14.36
N GLY A 73 11.26 -15.17 -13.11
CA GLY A 73 12.33 -14.34 -12.58
C GLY A 73 12.26 -12.82 -12.71
N THR A 74 11.22 -12.23 -13.30
CA THR A 74 11.17 -10.77 -13.50
C THR A 74 10.99 -10.01 -12.20
N GLY A 75 10.25 -10.57 -11.22
CA GLY A 75 10.08 -9.95 -9.91
C GLY A 75 11.36 -9.96 -9.06
N ALA A 76 12.16 -11.04 -9.13
CA ALA A 76 13.40 -11.14 -8.37
C ALA A 76 14.53 -10.28 -8.96
N THR A 77 14.59 -10.14 -10.28
CA THR A 77 15.56 -9.23 -10.94
C THR A 77 15.15 -7.76 -10.77
N GLN A 78 13.88 -7.41 -10.95
CA GLN A 78 13.40 -6.03 -10.73
C GLN A 78 13.55 -5.58 -9.27
N ALA A 79 13.32 -6.48 -8.30
CA ALA A 79 13.55 -6.18 -6.89
C ALA A 79 15.03 -5.88 -6.60
N ARG A 80 15.96 -6.61 -7.22
CA ARG A 80 17.41 -6.37 -7.09
C ARG A 80 17.87 -5.09 -7.76
N ASP A 81 17.32 -4.75 -8.92
CA ASP A 81 17.61 -3.48 -9.59
C ASP A 81 17.10 -2.29 -8.77
N LEU A 82 15.97 -2.44 -8.08
CA LEU A 82 15.44 -1.43 -7.16
C LEU A 82 16.29 -1.31 -5.89
N GLU A 83 16.78 -2.42 -5.34
CA GLU A 83 17.65 -2.46 -4.17
C GLU A 83 18.93 -1.65 -4.40
N MET A 84 19.51 -1.71 -5.61
CA MET A 84 20.66 -0.88 -5.99
C MET A 84 20.35 0.63 -6.05
N ILE A 85 19.10 1.03 -6.35
CA ILE A 85 18.70 2.45 -6.39
C ILE A 85 18.58 3.03 -4.98
N LEU A 86 18.23 2.20 -3.99
CA LEU A 86 18.05 2.65 -2.61
C LEU A 86 19.35 3.14 -1.94
N ASP A 87 20.50 2.65 -2.40
CA ASP A 87 21.82 2.99 -1.85
C ASP A 87 22.48 4.21 -2.50
N ILE A 88 21.77 4.95 -3.35
CA ILE A 88 22.31 6.14 -3.99
C ILE A 88 22.49 7.26 -2.93
N PRO A 89 23.71 7.78 -2.72
CA PRO A 89 23.94 8.85 -1.75
C PRO A 89 23.25 10.15 -2.21
N VAL A 90 22.58 10.82 -1.28
CA VAL A 90 21.89 12.10 -1.50
C VAL A 90 22.46 13.16 -0.56
N HIS A 91 22.66 14.37 -1.08
CA HIS A 91 23.02 15.53 -0.27
C HIS A 91 21.77 16.14 0.35
N LEU A 92 21.80 16.25 1.67
CA LEU A 92 20.78 16.90 2.47
C LEU A 92 21.38 18.17 3.07
N THR A 93 20.69 19.28 2.86
CA THR A 93 21.09 20.60 3.34
C THR A 93 20.16 20.99 4.49
N VAL A 94 20.74 21.45 5.59
CA VAL A 94 19.97 22.01 6.70
C VAL A 94 20.27 23.50 6.76
N GLU A 95 19.24 24.32 6.64
CA GLU A 95 19.39 25.77 6.63
C GLU A 95 19.02 26.34 8.00
N LEU A 96 19.96 27.10 8.59
CA LEU A 96 19.69 27.87 9.82
C LEU A 96 18.68 28.99 9.57
N GLY A 97 18.74 29.59 8.39
CA GLY A 97 17.87 30.69 7.99
C GLY A 97 18.38 31.32 6.70
N ARG A 98 17.52 32.13 6.07
CA ARG A 98 17.82 32.85 4.81
C ARG A 98 17.86 34.33 5.09
N ALA A 99 18.59 35.13 4.33
CA ALA A 99 18.51 36.59 4.44
C ALA A 99 18.46 37.23 3.06
N ARG A 100 17.57 38.21 2.90
CA ARG A 100 17.53 39.06 1.70
C ARG A 100 18.27 40.35 1.99
N ILE A 101 19.43 40.52 1.36
CA ILE A 101 20.23 41.75 1.45
C ILE A 101 20.48 42.33 0.04
N THR A 102 20.75 43.63 -0.02
CA THR A 102 21.09 44.31 -1.27
C THR A 102 22.52 43.97 -1.72
N ILE A 103 22.81 44.09 -3.02
CA ILE A 103 24.16 43.91 -3.57
C ILE A 103 25.18 44.83 -2.87
N LYS A 104 24.77 46.06 -2.54
CA LYS A 104 25.61 47.01 -1.81
C LYS A 104 26.02 46.45 -0.44
N GLN A 105 25.06 45.97 0.35
CA GLN A 105 25.32 45.39 1.67
C GLN A 105 26.21 44.14 1.59
N LEU A 106 26.00 43.29 0.57
CA LEU A 106 26.82 42.10 0.34
C LEU A 106 28.30 42.47 0.09
N LEU A 107 28.57 43.51 -0.69
CA LEU A 107 29.93 43.99 -0.97
C LEU A 107 30.58 44.70 0.23
N GLU A 108 29.80 45.21 1.17
CA GLU A 108 30.26 45.85 2.40
C GLU A 108 30.54 44.85 3.53
N LEU A 109 30.19 43.57 3.36
CA LEU A 109 30.46 42.53 4.38
C LEU A 109 31.96 42.38 4.62
N ALA A 110 32.34 42.42 5.90
CA ALA A 110 33.70 42.24 6.35
C ALA A 110 33.74 41.24 7.51
N GLN A 111 34.96 40.86 7.93
CA GLN A 111 35.12 40.04 9.12
C GLN A 111 34.48 40.73 10.33
N GLY A 112 33.58 40.01 11.01
CA GLY A 112 32.83 40.53 12.16
C GLY A 112 31.48 41.17 11.82
N SER A 113 31.09 41.26 10.54
CA SER A 113 29.73 41.65 10.17
C SER A 113 28.73 40.60 10.65
N VAL A 114 27.63 41.05 11.25
CA VAL A 114 26.50 40.20 11.68
C VAL A 114 25.34 40.42 10.71
N VAL A 115 24.82 39.34 10.14
CA VAL A 115 23.66 39.36 9.24
C VAL A 115 22.48 38.72 9.95
N GLU A 116 21.38 39.45 10.03
CA GLU A 116 20.12 38.93 10.56
C GLU A 116 19.49 37.97 9.54
N LEU A 117 19.05 36.80 10.02
CA LEU A 117 18.39 35.79 9.22
C LEU A 117 16.87 35.89 9.39
N GLU A 118 16.14 35.49 8.35
CA GLU A 118 14.72 35.19 8.38
C GLU A 118 14.51 33.91 9.20
N GLY A 119 13.63 33.98 10.20
CA GLY A 119 13.33 32.89 11.13
C GLY A 119 13.52 33.32 12.59
N LEU A 120 12.59 32.94 13.46
CA LEU A 120 12.69 33.24 14.89
C LEU A 120 13.60 32.22 15.59
N ALA A 121 14.33 32.67 16.61
CA ALA A 121 15.14 31.76 17.42
C ALA A 121 14.24 30.71 18.08
N GLY A 122 14.57 29.43 17.88
CA GLY A 122 13.82 28.30 18.41
C GLY A 122 12.77 27.72 17.47
N GLU A 123 12.55 28.32 16.30
CA GLU A 123 11.79 27.67 15.23
C GLU A 123 12.56 26.47 14.65
N PRO A 124 11.86 25.43 14.18
CA PRO A 124 12.51 24.31 13.52
C PRO A 124 13.18 24.79 12.22
N MET A 125 14.37 24.26 11.95
CA MET A 125 15.15 24.52 10.75
C MET A 125 14.59 23.77 9.54
N ASP A 126 14.75 24.39 8.38
CA ASP A 126 14.37 23.80 7.11
C ASP A 126 15.41 22.77 6.66
N ILE A 127 14.92 21.60 6.23
CA ILE A 127 15.73 20.52 5.69
C ILE A 127 15.38 20.35 4.21
N LEU A 128 16.40 20.45 3.36
CA LEU A 128 16.25 20.48 1.92
C LEU A 128 17.02 19.37 1.22
N ILE A 129 16.48 18.93 0.10
CA ILE A 129 17.17 18.08 -0.89
C ILE A 129 17.04 18.78 -2.24
N ASN A 130 18.15 18.96 -2.94
CA ASN A 130 18.20 19.67 -4.23
C ASN A 130 17.52 21.05 -4.20
N GLY A 131 17.53 21.74 -3.05
CA GLY A 131 16.89 23.04 -2.87
C GLY A 131 15.38 23.01 -2.61
N TYR A 132 14.77 21.83 -2.50
CA TYR A 132 13.37 21.66 -2.12
C TYR A 132 13.24 21.31 -0.64
N LEU A 133 12.32 21.97 0.06
CA LEU A 133 11.96 21.64 1.44
C LEU A 133 11.32 20.24 1.50
N ILE A 134 11.87 19.37 2.33
CA ILE A 134 11.35 18.00 2.52
C ILE A 134 10.97 17.69 3.97
N ALA A 135 11.54 18.43 4.91
CA ALA A 135 11.34 18.21 6.34
C ALA A 135 11.67 19.48 7.12
N GLN A 136 11.23 19.50 8.37
CA GLN A 136 11.64 20.46 9.38
C GLN A 136 12.22 19.71 10.57
N GLY A 137 13.16 20.34 11.28
CA GLY A 137 13.77 19.72 12.43
C GLY A 137 14.50 20.70 13.33
N GLU A 138 14.72 20.30 14.56
CA GLU A 138 15.39 21.12 15.57
C GLU A 138 16.83 20.64 15.81
N VAL A 139 17.73 21.59 16.13
CA VAL A 139 19.12 21.26 16.47
C VAL A 139 19.17 20.59 17.83
N VAL A 140 19.85 19.46 17.88
CA VAL A 140 20.17 18.75 19.10
C VAL A 140 21.69 18.58 19.19
N VAL A 141 22.23 18.54 20.40
CA VAL A 141 23.64 18.22 20.63
C VAL A 141 23.71 16.83 21.24
N ILE A 142 24.48 15.94 20.62
CA ILE A 142 24.69 14.56 21.05
C ILE A 142 26.20 14.34 21.15
N GLU A 143 26.72 14.09 22.36
CA GLU A 143 28.16 13.84 22.59
C GLU A 143 29.06 14.91 21.94
N ASP A 144 28.75 16.18 22.19
CA ASP A 144 29.46 17.35 21.63
C ASP A 144 29.40 17.48 20.10
N ARG A 145 28.55 16.71 19.43
CA ARG A 145 28.27 16.80 17.99
C ARG A 145 26.89 17.40 17.76
N TYR A 146 26.78 18.24 16.74
CA TYR A 146 25.49 18.72 16.27
C TYR A 146 24.75 17.60 15.53
N GLY A 147 23.47 17.44 15.85
CA GLY A 147 22.51 16.60 15.15
C GLY A 147 21.22 17.36 14.89
N ILE A 148 20.35 16.80 14.07
CA ILE A 148 19.03 17.36 13.78
C ILE A 148 17.98 16.32 14.11
N ARG A 149 17.01 16.68 14.96
CA ARG A 149 15.82 15.87 15.22
C ARG A 149 14.72 16.31 14.27
N ILE A 150 14.28 15.41 13.40
CA ILE A 150 13.18 15.68 12.47
C ILE A 150 11.88 15.82 13.26
N THR A 151 11.20 16.96 13.11
CA THR A 151 9.90 17.24 13.72
C THR A 151 8.76 16.92 12.76
N GLU A 152 8.89 17.34 11.50
CA GLU A 152 7.91 17.12 10.44
C GLU A 152 8.61 16.69 9.15
N ILE A 153 7.97 15.82 8.36
CA ILE A 153 8.52 15.31 7.10
C ILE A 153 7.40 14.94 6.14
N ILE A 154 7.61 15.24 4.85
CA ILE A 154 6.67 14.88 3.78
C ILE A 154 6.68 13.38 3.49
N THR A 155 5.72 12.92 2.70
CA THR A 155 5.59 11.48 2.41
C THR A 155 6.79 10.93 1.63
N PRO A 156 7.10 9.62 1.73
CA PRO A 156 8.18 9.00 0.95
C PRO A 156 8.04 9.21 -0.56
N SER A 157 6.82 9.11 -1.09
CA SER A 157 6.55 9.30 -2.52
C SER A 157 6.88 10.72 -2.99
N GLU A 158 6.54 11.74 -2.20
CA GLU A 158 6.88 13.13 -2.51
C GLU A 158 8.38 13.38 -2.44
N ARG A 159 9.11 12.75 -1.50
CA ARG A 159 10.58 12.86 -1.42
C ARG A 159 11.26 12.36 -2.69
N VAL A 160 10.82 11.20 -3.20
CA VAL A 160 11.35 10.64 -4.47
C VAL A 160 11.02 11.57 -5.63
N GLN A 161 9.82 12.14 -5.66
CA GLN A 161 9.44 13.10 -6.70
C GLN A 161 10.31 14.36 -6.65
N LYS A 162 10.58 14.91 -5.46
CA LYS A 162 11.43 16.10 -5.26
C LYS A 162 12.89 15.83 -5.56
N LEU A 163 13.38 14.61 -5.33
CA LEU A 163 14.74 14.22 -5.71
C LEU A 163 14.95 14.26 -7.24
N ASN A 164 13.94 13.87 -8.01
CA ASN A 164 14.00 13.82 -9.48
C ASN A 164 13.80 15.18 -10.17
N GLN A 165 13.36 16.21 -9.44
CA GLN A 165 13.20 17.56 -9.98
C GLN A 165 14.57 18.24 -10.02
N ARG A 166 15.08 18.50 -11.24
CA ARG A 166 16.29 19.29 -11.51
C ARG A 166 15.93 20.60 -12.19
#